data_AF-A0A8T4YN55-F1
#
_entry.id   AF-A0A8T4YN55-F1
#
_cell.length_a   1.000
_cell.length_b   1.000
_cell.length_c   1.000
_cell.angle_alpha   90.00
_cell.angle_beta   90.00
_cell.angle_gamma   90.00
#
_symmetry.space_group_name_H-M   'P 1'
#
loop_
_entity.id
_entity.type
_entity.pdbx_description
1 polymer ?
#
loop_
_entity_poly.entity_id
_entity_poly.type
_entity_poly.pdbx_seq_one_letter_code
_entity_poly.pdbx_strand_id
1 'polypeptide(L)'
;AARHLLESGGKRIRPYILLKSCEIVGGDPNNAISFAAAVELLHNFSLIHDDIMDNDPLRRGVPTVHVKWGIPIAITSGDLLFAKTYESILKGKKISPLTHDRFIECIERITTATISICEGQAMDLSFQSSDVGEDDYLKMIDGKTASLFKACAEIGGIVGGGESTEVRILGEFAWNSGVAFQLIDDYLGLIGDEKTLGKPVGSDIREGKKTLIIIHA
;
A
#
# COMPACT_ATOMS: atom_id res chain seq x y z
N ALA A 1 -1.48 14.64 14.17
CA ALA A 1 -1.84 14.48 12.74
C ALA A 1 -1.41 13.11 12.20
N ALA A 2 -0.10 12.79 12.09
CA ALA A 2 0.38 11.51 11.53
C ALA A 2 -0.22 10.20 12.10
N ARG A 3 -0.57 10.16 13.40
CA ARG A 3 -1.22 8.99 14.03
C ARG A 3 -2.70 8.81 13.66
N HIS A 4 -3.35 9.82 13.09
CA HIS A 4 -4.81 9.88 12.93
C HIS A 4 -5.37 8.72 12.13
N LEU A 5 -4.85 8.45 10.92
CA LEU A 5 -5.33 7.34 10.09
C LEU A 5 -4.95 5.96 10.65
N LEU A 6 -3.81 5.86 11.33
CA LEU A 6 -3.39 4.64 12.02
C LEU A 6 -4.36 4.28 13.15
N GLU A 7 -4.76 5.27 13.96
CA GLU A 7 -5.68 5.09 15.08
C GLU A 7 -7.14 4.89 14.63
N SER A 8 -7.48 5.32 13.42
CA SER A 8 -8.81 5.16 12.82
C SER A 8 -9.08 3.74 12.29
N GLY A 9 -8.29 2.75 12.70
CA GLY A 9 -8.44 1.35 12.33
C GLY A 9 -7.86 1.00 10.96
N GLY A 10 -8.43 0.00 10.30
CA GLY A 10 -7.94 -0.61 9.06
C GLY A 10 -7.73 -2.11 9.21
N LYS A 11 -7.92 -2.87 8.13
CA LYS A 11 -7.86 -4.34 8.14
C LYS A 11 -6.44 -4.90 8.31
N ARG A 12 -5.40 -4.07 8.18
CA ARG A 12 -3.96 -4.44 8.27
C ARG A 12 -3.58 -5.63 7.37
N ILE A 13 -4.15 -5.68 6.16
CA ILE A 13 -3.94 -6.78 5.20
C ILE A 13 -2.46 -6.91 4.81
N ARG A 14 -1.78 -5.79 4.55
CA ARG A 14 -0.37 -5.77 4.13
C ARG A 14 0.58 -6.34 5.21
N PRO A 15 0.53 -5.85 6.47
CA PRO A 15 1.24 -6.49 7.58
C PRO A 15 0.89 -7.97 7.76
N TYR A 16 -0.39 -8.33 7.62
CA TYR A 16 -0.85 -9.70 7.76
C TYR A 16 -0.22 -10.62 6.70
N ILE A 17 -0.21 -10.21 5.43
CA ILE A 17 0.43 -10.94 4.33
C ILE A 17 1.91 -11.15 4.63
N LEU A 18 2.62 -10.12 5.10
CA LEU A 18 4.04 -10.22 5.44
C LEU A 18 4.28 -11.24 6.55
N LEU A 19 3.54 -11.14 7.66
CA LEU A 19 3.68 -12.06 8.79
C LEU A 19 3.34 -13.49 8.39
N LYS A 20 2.26 -13.71 7.62
CA LYS A 20 1.88 -15.05 7.15
C LYS A 20 2.85 -15.63 6.13
N SER A 21 3.45 -14.81 5.28
CA SER A 21 4.49 -15.26 4.36
C SER A 21 5.75 -15.73 5.10
N CYS A 22 6.08 -15.09 6.23
CA CYS A 22 7.13 -15.57 7.14
C CYS A 22 6.78 -16.93 7.77
N GLU A 23 5.55 -17.11 8.28
CA GLU A 23 5.10 -18.39 8.85
C GLU A 23 5.12 -19.54 7.83
N ILE A 24 4.66 -19.28 6.60
CA ILE A 24 4.49 -20.30 5.56
C ILE A 24 5.83 -20.96 5.20
N VAL A 25 6.94 -20.21 5.23
CA VAL A 25 8.28 -20.74 4.97
C VAL A 25 8.98 -21.27 6.23
N GLY A 26 8.28 -21.34 7.36
CA GLY A 26 8.77 -21.90 8.62
C GLY A 26 9.43 -20.90 9.59
N GLY A 27 9.37 -19.60 9.28
CA GLY A 27 9.94 -18.55 10.12
C GLY A 27 9.10 -18.18 11.34
N ASP A 28 9.74 -17.54 12.33
CA ASP A 28 9.03 -16.89 13.45
C ASP A 28 8.57 -15.47 13.05
N PRO A 29 7.26 -15.19 13.02
CA PRO A 29 6.70 -13.89 12.66
C PRO A 29 7.17 -12.75 13.55
N ASN A 30 7.58 -13.03 14.79
CA ASN A 30 8.10 -12.01 15.69
C ASN A 30 9.34 -11.31 15.10
N ASN A 31 10.14 -12.02 14.30
CA ASN A 31 11.29 -11.47 13.59
C ASN A 31 10.89 -10.52 12.45
N ALA A 32 9.65 -10.59 11.97
CA ALA A 32 9.12 -9.79 10.87
C ALA A 32 8.30 -8.57 11.34
N ILE A 33 8.04 -8.41 12.64
CA ILE A 33 7.19 -7.33 13.18
C ILE A 33 7.69 -5.94 12.78
N SER A 34 9.00 -5.71 12.79
CA SER A 34 9.56 -4.41 12.40
C SER A 34 9.28 -4.05 10.94
N PHE A 35 9.32 -5.05 10.05
CA PHE A 35 8.98 -4.89 8.64
C PHE A 35 7.47 -4.78 8.44
N ALA A 36 6.67 -5.57 9.17
CA ALA A 36 5.21 -5.47 9.16
C ALA A 36 4.72 -4.07 9.58
N ALA A 37 5.32 -3.50 10.63
CA ALA A 37 5.06 -2.13 11.04
C ALA A 37 5.52 -1.11 9.98
N ALA A 38 6.69 -1.34 9.36
CA ALA A 38 7.22 -0.47 8.31
C ALA A 38 6.27 -0.39 7.10
N VAL A 39 5.78 -1.52 6.60
CA VAL A 39 4.85 -1.52 5.44
C VAL A 39 3.50 -0.88 5.78
N GLU A 40 3.02 -0.97 7.02
CA GLU A 40 1.81 -0.25 7.44
C GLU A 40 2.05 1.26 7.53
N LEU A 41 3.20 1.70 8.03
CA LEU A 41 3.59 3.10 8.07
C LEU A 41 3.70 3.67 6.66
N LEU A 42 4.35 2.93 5.75
CA LEU A 42 4.47 3.29 4.33
C LEU A 42 3.09 3.40 3.67
N HIS A 43 2.20 2.43 3.93
CA HIS A 43 0.83 2.49 3.42
C HIS A 43 0.07 3.71 3.97
N ASN A 44 0.18 4.02 5.26
CA ASN A 44 -0.51 5.19 5.81
C ASN A 44 0.10 6.51 5.33
N PHE A 45 1.41 6.57 5.06
CA PHE A 45 2.03 7.67 4.35
C PHE A 45 1.35 7.90 3.00
N SER A 46 1.24 6.84 2.19
CA SER A 46 0.66 6.97 0.85
C SER A 46 -0.78 7.43 0.91
N LEU A 47 -1.58 6.94 1.88
CA LEU A 47 -2.96 7.37 2.07
C LEU A 47 -3.09 8.85 2.44
N ILE A 48 -2.22 9.38 3.30
CA ILE A 48 -2.29 10.80 3.69
C ILE A 48 -2.03 11.71 2.48
N HIS A 49 -1.05 11.35 1.65
CA HIS A 49 -0.71 12.14 0.46
C HIS A 49 -1.76 11.97 -0.64
N ASP A 50 -2.24 10.75 -0.88
CA ASP A 50 -3.33 10.43 -1.81
C ASP A 50 -4.61 11.23 -1.46
N ASP A 51 -4.98 11.29 -0.17
CA ASP A 51 -6.14 12.08 0.28
C ASP A 51 -6.03 13.57 -0.10
N ILE A 52 -4.82 14.14 -0.10
CA ILE A 52 -4.61 15.54 -0.52
C ILE A 52 -4.78 15.66 -2.03
N MET A 53 -4.18 14.74 -2.79
CA MET A 53 -4.18 14.76 -4.25
C MET A 53 -5.59 14.58 -4.82
N ASP A 54 -6.38 13.71 -4.20
CA ASP A 54 -7.75 13.38 -4.60
C ASP A 54 -8.79 14.35 -4.00
N ASN A 55 -8.39 15.30 -3.14
CA ASN A 55 -9.28 16.20 -2.38
C ASN A 55 -10.33 15.44 -1.54
N ASP A 56 -9.93 14.30 -0.99
CA ASP A 56 -10.81 13.33 -0.34
C ASP A 56 -11.22 13.85 1.07
N PRO A 57 -12.52 14.11 1.36
CA PRO A 57 -12.89 14.74 2.63
C PRO A 57 -12.91 13.76 3.81
N LEU A 58 -13.13 12.47 3.51
CA LEU A 58 -13.30 11.40 4.51
C LEU A 58 -12.48 10.16 4.12
N ARG A 59 -11.91 9.50 5.12
CA ARG A 59 -11.32 8.17 4.98
C ARG A 59 -11.74 7.29 6.15
N ARG A 60 -12.28 6.10 5.85
CA ARG A 60 -12.79 5.15 6.87
C ARG A 60 -13.82 5.82 7.81
N GLY A 61 -14.67 6.70 7.27
CA GLY A 61 -15.71 7.41 8.02
C GLY A 61 -15.20 8.53 8.93
N VAL A 62 -13.91 8.88 8.91
CA VAL A 62 -13.36 10.03 9.68
C VAL A 62 -12.80 11.10 8.73
N PRO A 63 -12.75 12.39 9.14
CA PRO A 63 -12.10 13.44 8.36
C PRO A 63 -10.66 13.09 7.99
N THR A 64 -10.25 13.34 6.75
CA THR A 64 -8.86 13.16 6.32
C THR A 64 -7.93 14.14 7.02
N VAL A 65 -6.62 13.86 7.00
CA VAL A 65 -5.63 14.67 7.74
C VAL A 65 -5.61 16.12 7.23
N HIS A 66 -5.74 16.33 5.92
CA HIS A 66 -5.72 17.67 5.32
C HIS A 66 -6.99 18.46 5.63
N VAL A 67 -8.14 17.81 5.75
CA VAL A 67 -9.39 18.46 6.19
C VAL A 67 -9.28 18.89 7.66
N LYS A 68 -8.73 18.04 8.52
CA LYS A 68 -8.71 18.30 9.97
C LYS A 68 -7.58 19.24 10.42
N TRP A 69 -6.44 19.22 9.74
CA TRP A 69 -5.25 19.99 10.15
C TRP A 69 -4.64 20.87 9.04
N GLY A 70 -5.23 20.89 7.84
CA GLY A 70 -4.72 21.64 6.70
C GLY A 70 -3.66 20.88 5.89
N ILE A 71 -3.51 21.28 4.63
CA ILE A 71 -2.58 20.67 3.67
C ILE A 71 -1.12 20.68 4.17
N PRO A 72 -0.55 21.78 4.73
CA PRO A 72 0.84 21.77 5.17
C PRO A 72 1.13 20.70 6.23
N ILE A 73 0.24 20.55 7.21
CA ILE A 73 0.38 19.54 8.27
C ILE A 73 0.20 18.12 7.72
N ALA A 74 -0.68 17.94 6.73
CA ALA A 74 -0.89 16.65 6.09
C ALA A 74 0.35 16.19 5.30
N ILE A 75 0.95 17.08 4.50
CA ILE A 75 2.21 16.80 3.78
C ILE A 75 3.29 16.35 4.78
N THR A 76 3.57 17.19 5.79
CA THR A 76 4.58 16.87 6.82
C THR A 76 4.26 15.60 7.59
N SER A 77 2.98 15.28 7.80
CA SER A 77 2.57 14.04 8.46
C SER A 77 2.87 12.81 7.62
N GLY A 78 2.64 12.88 6.30
CA GLY A 78 3.05 11.83 5.37
C GLY A 78 4.57 11.65 5.37
N ASP A 79 5.33 12.73 5.23
CA ASP A 79 6.80 12.70 5.23
C ASP A 79 7.36 12.07 6.52
N LEU A 80 6.74 12.39 7.66
CA LEU A 80 7.08 11.77 8.94
C LEU A 80 6.83 10.26 8.94
N LEU A 81 5.70 9.79 8.42
CA LEU A 81 5.40 8.36 8.33
C LEU A 81 6.36 7.64 7.37
N PHE A 82 6.73 8.30 6.26
CA PHE A 82 7.75 7.81 5.36
C PHE A 82 9.10 7.62 6.08
N ALA A 83 9.58 8.63 6.82
CA ALA A 83 10.80 8.51 7.62
C ALA A 83 10.68 7.42 8.72
N LYS A 84 9.51 7.29 9.36
CA LYS A 84 9.25 6.27 10.38
C LYS A 84 9.25 4.85 9.84
N THR A 85 8.96 4.65 8.56
CA THR A 85 9.10 3.35 7.88
C THR A 85 10.54 2.83 8.03
N TYR A 86 11.53 3.65 7.67
CA TYR A 86 12.94 3.28 7.79
C TYR A 86 13.43 3.22 9.24
N GLU A 87 12.92 4.09 10.12
CA GLU A 87 13.19 3.97 11.57
C GLU A 87 12.74 2.60 12.12
N SER A 88 11.57 2.11 11.70
CA SER A 88 11.07 0.78 12.08
C SER A 88 11.98 -0.35 11.61
N ILE A 89 12.41 -0.29 10.35
CA ILE A 89 13.35 -1.27 9.77
C ILE A 89 14.67 -1.28 10.55
N LEU A 90 15.27 -0.10 10.79
CA LEU A 90 16.53 0.03 11.50
C LEU A 90 16.45 -0.45 12.96
N LYS A 91 15.31 -0.25 13.63
CA LYS A 91 15.06 -0.82 14.96
C LYS A 91 15.04 -2.35 14.90
N GLY A 92 14.39 -2.92 13.88
CA GLY A 92 14.38 -4.36 13.61
C GLY A 92 15.77 -4.95 13.40
N LYS A 93 16.67 -4.26 12.68
CA LYS A 93 18.05 -4.71 12.44
C LYS A 93 18.80 -5.10 13.71
N LYS A 94 18.57 -4.38 14.81
CA LYS A 94 19.29 -4.59 16.08
C LYS A 94 18.97 -5.93 16.75
N ILE A 95 17.82 -6.50 16.43
CA ILE A 95 17.29 -7.73 17.03
C ILE A 95 17.01 -8.82 16.00
N SER A 96 17.29 -8.55 14.71
CA SER A 96 16.96 -9.47 13.63
C SER A 96 17.96 -10.62 13.58
N PRO A 97 17.50 -11.87 13.39
CA PRO A 97 18.36 -13.02 13.15
C PRO A 97 18.86 -13.10 11.70
N LEU A 98 18.47 -12.16 10.82
CA LEU A 98 18.84 -12.18 9.42
C LEU A 98 20.33 -11.91 9.20
N THR A 99 20.88 -12.54 8.16
CA THR A 99 22.18 -12.14 7.62
C THR A 99 22.12 -10.72 7.06
N HIS A 100 23.29 -10.08 6.93
CA HIS A 100 23.38 -8.75 6.36
C HIS A 100 22.72 -8.67 4.97
N ASP A 101 23.02 -9.63 4.10
CA ASP A 101 22.55 -9.64 2.71
C ASP A 101 21.03 -9.80 2.62
N ARG A 102 20.43 -10.72 3.40
CA ARG A 102 18.96 -10.88 3.44
C ARG A 102 18.26 -9.63 4.00
N PHE A 103 18.89 -8.96 4.95
CA PHE A 103 18.36 -7.71 5.50
C PHE A 103 18.39 -6.57 4.47
N ILE A 104 19.48 -6.47 3.69
CA ILE A 104 19.58 -5.52 2.57
C ILE A 104 18.55 -5.86 1.49
N GLU A 105 18.36 -7.13 1.13
CA GLU A 105 17.35 -7.54 0.16
C GLU A 105 15.94 -7.08 0.60
N CYS A 106 15.58 -7.19 1.89
CA CYS A 106 14.31 -6.68 2.39
C CYS A 106 14.16 -5.16 2.21
N ILE A 107 15.25 -4.40 2.39
CA ILE A 107 15.27 -2.95 2.15
C ILE A 107 15.12 -2.65 0.66
N GLU A 108 15.75 -3.43 -0.21
CA GLU A 108 15.60 -3.29 -1.66
C GLU A 108 14.14 -3.49 -2.06
N ARG A 109 13.47 -4.56 -1.58
CA ARG A 109 12.05 -4.83 -1.89
C ARG A 109 11.13 -3.68 -1.47
N ILE A 110 11.27 -3.16 -0.26
CA ILE A 110 10.42 -2.05 0.20
C ILE A 110 10.72 -0.74 -0.54
N THR A 111 11.99 -0.52 -0.92
CA THR A 111 12.41 0.66 -1.68
C THR A 111 11.86 0.61 -3.10
N THR A 112 11.99 -0.52 -3.78
CA THR A 112 11.40 -0.73 -5.12
C THR A 112 9.89 -0.54 -5.09
N ALA A 113 9.19 -1.15 -4.13
CA ALA A 113 7.75 -0.95 -3.98
C ALA A 113 7.39 0.53 -3.74
N THR A 114 8.17 1.25 -2.94
CA THR A 114 7.95 2.69 -2.72
C THR A 114 8.05 3.47 -4.03
N ILE A 115 9.08 3.21 -4.83
CA ILE A 115 9.27 3.85 -6.13
C ILE A 115 8.06 3.55 -7.03
N SER A 116 7.66 2.28 -7.13
CA SER A 116 6.51 1.86 -7.93
C SER A 116 5.20 2.48 -7.48
N ILE A 117 4.98 2.66 -6.16
CA ILE A 117 3.81 3.37 -5.64
C ILE A 117 3.80 4.82 -6.12
N CYS A 118 4.93 5.52 -6.05
CA CYS A 118 5.03 6.91 -6.49
C CYS A 118 4.84 7.04 -8.01
N GLU A 119 5.42 6.15 -8.80
CA GLU A 119 5.25 6.11 -10.26
C GLU A 119 3.79 5.79 -10.63
N GLY A 120 3.17 4.82 -9.97
CA GLY A 120 1.76 4.48 -10.15
C GLY A 120 0.84 5.65 -9.78
N GLN A 121 1.11 6.36 -8.69
CA GLN A 121 0.36 7.56 -8.31
C GLN A 121 0.51 8.67 -9.36
N ALA A 122 1.71 8.88 -9.89
CA ALA A 122 1.94 9.87 -10.93
C ALA A 122 1.18 9.54 -12.23
N MET A 123 1.13 8.25 -12.60
CA MET A 123 0.32 7.79 -13.74
C MET A 123 -1.17 8.07 -13.51
N ASP A 124 -1.71 7.69 -12.34
CA ASP A 124 -3.12 7.90 -11.98
C ASP A 124 -3.53 9.39 -12.08
N LEU A 125 -2.68 10.30 -11.59
CA LEU A 125 -2.91 11.73 -11.73
C LEU A 125 -2.87 12.22 -13.18
N SER A 126 -1.99 11.65 -14.01
CA SER A 126 -1.89 12.02 -15.44
C SER A 126 -3.10 11.56 -16.26
N PHE A 127 -3.73 10.46 -15.86
CA PHE A 127 -4.87 9.82 -16.53
C PHE A 127 -6.14 10.66 -16.53
N GLN A 128 -6.30 11.56 -15.55
CA GLN A 128 -7.45 12.48 -15.50
C GLN A 128 -7.56 13.37 -16.77
N SER A 129 -6.47 13.53 -17.52
CA SER A 129 -6.39 14.41 -18.69
C SER A 129 -6.14 13.71 -20.03
N SER A 130 -6.14 12.36 -20.06
CA SER A 130 -5.75 11.56 -21.23
C SER A 130 -6.76 10.45 -21.55
N ASP A 131 -6.73 9.96 -22.78
CA ASP A 131 -7.33 8.67 -23.14
C ASP A 131 -6.46 7.55 -22.60
N VAL A 132 -7.04 6.63 -21.82
CA VAL A 132 -6.34 5.57 -21.10
C VAL A 132 -6.85 4.23 -21.59
N GLY A 133 -5.92 3.37 -22.03
CA GLY A 133 -6.23 1.99 -22.39
C GLY A 133 -6.15 1.04 -21.19
N GLU A 134 -6.66 -0.17 -21.35
CA GLU A 134 -6.59 -1.24 -20.34
C GLU A 134 -5.14 -1.51 -19.88
N ASP A 135 -4.19 -1.55 -20.82
CA ASP A 135 -2.76 -1.76 -20.51
C ASP A 135 -2.17 -0.67 -19.62
N ASP A 136 -2.59 0.58 -19.80
CA ASP A 136 -2.10 1.71 -19.01
C ASP A 136 -2.69 1.68 -17.60
N TYR A 137 -3.97 1.34 -17.48
CA TYR A 137 -4.62 1.10 -16.20
C TYR A 137 -3.95 -0.05 -15.42
N LEU A 138 -3.67 -1.18 -16.08
CA LEU A 138 -3.00 -2.32 -15.43
C LEU A 138 -1.59 -1.97 -14.95
N LYS A 139 -0.81 -1.18 -15.72
CA LYS A 139 0.50 -0.67 -15.28
C LYS A 139 0.38 0.27 -14.08
N MET A 140 -0.63 1.14 -14.05
CA MET A 140 -0.87 2.02 -12.92
C MET A 140 -1.17 1.20 -11.65
N ILE A 141 -2.04 0.20 -11.72
CA ILE A 141 -2.38 -0.66 -10.57
C ILE A 141 -1.21 -1.51 -10.12
N ASP A 142 -0.42 -2.03 -11.07
CA ASP A 142 0.84 -2.72 -10.78
C ASP A 142 1.69 -1.89 -9.82
N GLY A 143 1.90 -0.62 -10.16
CA GLY A 143 2.63 0.33 -9.34
C GLY A 143 1.92 0.72 -8.03
N LYS A 144 0.72 1.31 -8.13
CA LYS A 144 0.01 1.96 -7.02
C LYS A 144 -0.43 0.99 -5.93
N THR A 145 -0.81 -0.25 -6.30
CA THR A 145 -1.41 -1.20 -5.37
C THR A 145 -0.67 -2.53 -5.29
N ALA A 146 -0.42 -3.21 -6.41
CA ALA A 146 0.06 -4.60 -6.41
C ALA A 146 1.53 -4.72 -5.96
N SER A 147 2.37 -3.74 -6.28
CA SER A 147 3.79 -3.69 -5.90
C SER A 147 4.02 -3.86 -4.40
N LEU A 148 3.22 -3.18 -3.57
CA LEU A 148 3.36 -3.25 -2.11
C LEU A 148 2.87 -4.58 -1.56
N PHE A 149 1.82 -5.17 -2.15
CA PHE A 149 1.38 -6.53 -1.78
C PHE A 149 2.48 -7.55 -2.05
N LYS A 150 3.07 -7.49 -3.24
CA LYS A 150 4.22 -8.33 -3.63
C LYS A 150 5.37 -8.18 -2.66
N ALA A 151 5.80 -6.94 -2.39
CA ALA A 151 6.90 -6.69 -1.45
C ALA A 151 6.59 -7.19 -0.03
N CYS A 152 5.34 -7.08 0.44
CA CYS A 152 4.97 -7.64 1.75
C CYS A 152 5.22 -9.15 1.80
N ALA A 153 4.78 -9.90 0.78
CA ALA A 153 4.97 -11.34 0.76
C ALA A 153 6.44 -11.75 0.57
N GLU A 154 7.16 -11.07 -0.33
CA GLU A 154 8.59 -11.32 -0.55
C GLU A 154 9.40 -11.06 0.72
N ILE A 155 9.20 -9.91 1.38
CA ILE A 155 9.89 -9.58 2.64
C ILE A 155 9.56 -10.61 3.72
N GLY A 156 8.30 -11.04 3.83
CA GLY A 156 7.91 -12.08 4.76
C GLY A 156 8.66 -13.39 4.53
N GLY A 157 8.69 -13.86 3.28
CA GLY A 157 9.44 -15.07 2.91
C GLY A 157 10.95 -14.94 3.15
N ILE A 158 11.54 -13.77 2.87
CA ILE A 158 12.96 -13.52 3.13
C ILE A 158 13.23 -13.55 4.65
N VAL A 159 12.40 -12.89 5.45
CA VAL A 159 12.55 -12.88 6.91
C VAL A 159 12.40 -14.29 7.48
N GLY A 160 11.50 -15.09 6.93
CA GLY A 160 11.22 -16.45 7.40
C GLY A 160 12.26 -17.50 7.00
N GLY A 161 13.28 -17.14 6.23
CA GLY A 161 14.33 -18.07 5.79
C GLY A 161 13.98 -18.85 4.52
N GLY A 162 12.92 -18.47 3.80
CA GLY A 162 12.53 -19.14 2.56
C GLY A 162 13.59 -19.06 1.46
N GLU A 163 13.58 -20.06 0.60
CA GLU A 163 14.41 -20.16 -0.60
C GLU A 163 13.93 -19.17 -1.68
N SER A 164 14.81 -18.80 -2.62
CA SER A 164 14.47 -17.82 -3.66
C SER A 164 13.22 -18.19 -4.47
N THR A 165 12.97 -19.49 -4.67
CA THR A 165 11.77 -20.00 -5.36
C THR A 165 10.50 -19.76 -4.56
N GLU A 166 10.53 -20.00 -3.24
CA GLU A 166 9.39 -19.79 -2.35
C GLU A 166 9.06 -18.29 -2.24
N VAL A 167 10.08 -17.46 -2.05
CA VAL A 167 9.94 -15.99 -2.01
C VAL A 167 9.28 -15.47 -3.30
N ARG A 168 9.72 -15.96 -4.47
CA ARG A 168 9.14 -15.57 -5.76
C ARG A 168 7.68 -15.99 -5.90
N ILE A 169 7.34 -17.24 -5.53
CA ILE A 169 5.96 -17.75 -5.62
C ILE A 169 5.03 -16.96 -4.70
N LEU A 170 5.47 -16.66 -3.47
CA LEU A 170 4.73 -15.81 -2.54
C LEU A 170 4.51 -14.40 -3.10
N GLY A 171 5.55 -13.83 -3.71
CA GLY A 171 5.48 -12.54 -4.40
C GLY A 171 4.45 -12.53 -5.53
N GLU A 172 4.48 -13.52 -6.42
CA GLU A 172 3.51 -13.68 -7.53
C GLU A 172 2.07 -13.85 -7.03
N PHE A 173 1.87 -14.65 -5.99
CA PHE A 173 0.56 -14.82 -5.35
C PHE A 173 0.02 -13.48 -4.79
N ALA A 174 0.85 -12.76 -4.05
CA ALA A 174 0.44 -11.50 -3.44
C ALA A 174 0.24 -10.39 -4.47
N TRP A 175 1.04 -10.39 -5.54
CA TRP A 175 0.85 -9.48 -6.67
C TRP A 175 -0.55 -9.65 -7.30
N ASN A 176 -0.92 -10.89 -7.66
CA ASN A 176 -2.24 -11.20 -8.20
C ASN A 176 -3.36 -10.79 -7.23
N SER A 177 -3.14 -11.02 -5.93
CA SER A 177 -4.08 -10.59 -4.88
C SER A 177 -4.23 -9.07 -4.81
N GLY A 178 -3.14 -8.32 -5.03
CA GLY A 178 -3.16 -6.86 -5.06
C GLY A 178 -3.89 -6.30 -6.28
N VAL A 179 -3.69 -6.89 -7.46
CA VAL A 179 -4.46 -6.54 -8.67
C VAL A 179 -5.95 -6.81 -8.45
N ALA A 180 -6.30 -8.02 -8.00
CA ALA A 180 -7.69 -8.38 -7.72
C ALA A 180 -8.32 -7.48 -6.64
N PHE A 181 -7.55 -7.09 -5.62
CA PHE A 181 -8.00 -6.16 -4.58
C PHE A 181 -8.42 -4.82 -5.18
N GLN A 182 -7.62 -4.24 -6.10
CA GLN A 182 -7.96 -2.97 -6.73
C GLN A 182 -9.17 -3.07 -7.66
N LEU A 183 -9.25 -4.14 -8.47
CA LEU A 183 -10.40 -4.36 -9.34
C LEU A 183 -11.72 -4.46 -8.55
N ILE A 184 -11.68 -5.13 -7.38
CA ILE A 184 -12.83 -5.21 -6.48
C ILE A 184 -13.13 -3.85 -5.84
N ASP A 185 -12.10 -3.09 -5.44
CA ASP A 185 -12.26 -1.75 -4.86
C ASP A 185 -12.97 -0.80 -5.84
N ASP A 186 -12.51 -0.75 -7.10
CA ASP A 186 -13.12 0.04 -8.17
C ASP A 186 -14.56 -0.40 -8.46
N TYR A 187 -14.83 -1.70 -8.49
CA TYR A 187 -16.18 -2.23 -8.66
C TYR A 187 -17.11 -1.80 -7.50
N LEU A 188 -16.63 -1.94 -6.26
CA LEU A 188 -17.40 -1.55 -5.09
C LEU A 188 -17.59 -0.02 -5.03
N GLY A 189 -16.62 0.79 -5.47
CA GLY A 189 -16.75 2.25 -5.55
C GLY A 189 -17.91 2.73 -6.43
N LEU A 190 -18.29 1.94 -7.42
CA LEU A 190 -19.41 2.23 -8.32
C LEU A 190 -20.77 1.74 -7.80
N ILE A 191 -20.82 0.55 -7.19
CA ILE A 191 -22.09 -0.14 -6.89
C ILE A 191 -22.37 -0.36 -5.39
N GLY A 192 -21.40 -0.10 -4.52
CA GLY A 192 -21.52 -0.38 -3.10
C GLY A 192 -22.36 0.66 -2.34
N ASP A 193 -22.89 0.27 -1.18
CA ASP A 193 -23.60 1.18 -0.27
C ASP A 193 -22.60 2.06 0.51
N GLU A 194 -22.92 3.35 0.69
CA GLU A 194 -22.09 4.33 1.43
C GLU A 194 -21.76 3.84 2.84
N LYS A 195 -22.68 3.12 3.50
CA LYS A 195 -22.47 2.53 4.82
C LYS A 195 -21.37 1.48 4.85
N THR A 196 -21.17 0.77 3.74
CA THR A 196 -20.18 -0.32 3.63
C THR A 196 -18.81 0.21 3.21
N LEU A 197 -18.79 1.25 2.37
CA LEU A 197 -17.57 1.85 1.82
C LEU A 197 -16.96 2.94 2.72
N GLY A 198 -17.79 3.63 3.50
CA GLY A 198 -17.36 4.78 4.30
C GLY A 198 -16.96 6.00 3.44
N LYS A 199 -17.36 6.01 2.17
CA LYS A 199 -17.23 7.08 1.15
C LYS A 199 -18.52 7.16 0.32
N PRO A 200 -18.87 8.30 -0.30
CA PRO A 200 -20.09 8.43 -1.10
C PRO A 200 -20.00 7.67 -2.44
N VAL A 201 -21.06 6.95 -2.84
CA VAL A 201 -21.09 6.13 -4.07
C VAL A 201 -20.77 6.98 -5.31
N GLY A 202 -19.98 6.42 -6.24
CA GLY A 202 -19.61 7.11 -7.49
C GLY A 202 -18.66 8.29 -7.29
N SER A 203 -17.87 8.31 -6.21
CA SER A 203 -16.76 9.26 -6.03
C SER A 203 -15.81 9.20 -7.21
N ASP A 204 -15.48 7.98 -7.65
CA ASP A 204 -14.56 7.75 -8.77
C ASP A 204 -15.07 8.38 -10.08
N ILE A 205 -16.40 8.35 -10.31
CA ILE A 205 -17.01 9.02 -11.47
C ILE A 205 -16.88 10.54 -11.33
N ARG A 206 -17.18 11.10 -10.15
CA ARG A 206 -17.10 12.56 -9.91
C ARG A 206 -15.68 13.10 -10.00
N GLU A 207 -14.71 12.29 -9.60
CA GLU A 207 -13.27 12.57 -9.66
C GLU A 207 -12.68 12.33 -11.07
N GLY A 208 -13.46 11.74 -11.98
CA GLY A 208 -12.99 11.43 -13.34
C GLY A 208 -11.95 10.30 -13.39
N LYS A 209 -11.91 9.43 -12.39
CA LYS A 209 -11.00 8.28 -12.35
C LYS A 209 -11.26 7.32 -13.51
N LYS A 210 -10.19 6.93 -14.19
CA LYS A 210 -10.20 6.02 -15.33
C LYS A 210 -10.08 4.57 -14.85
N THR A 211 -11.13 4.08 -14.18
CA THR A 211 -11.19 2.67 -13.74
C THR A 211 -11.40 1.74 -14.94
N LEU A 212 -11.12 0.44 -14.78
CA LEU A 212 -11.34 -0.55 -15.86
C LEU A 212 -12.78 -0.53 -16.36
N ILE A 213 -13.74 -0.35 -15.45
CA ILE A 213 -15.16 -0.31 -15.78
C ILE A 213 -15.48 0.90 -16.67
N ILE A 214 -14.86 2.05 -16.43
CA ILE A 214 -15.03 3.26 -17.25
C ILE A 214 -14.32 3.11 -18.61
N ILE A 215 -13.19 2.41 -18.67
CA ILE A 215 -12.43 2.18 -19.91
C ILE A 215 -13.22 1.29 -20.89
N HIS A 216 -14.02 0.34 -20.40
CA HIS A 216 -14.81 -0.59 -21.23
C HIS A 216 -16.28 -0.19 -21.45
N ALA A 217 -16.77 0.88 -20.81
CA ALA A 217 -18.17 1.33 -20.91
C ALA A 217 -18.46 2.09 -22.21
#